data_AF-A0A800AZG3-F1
#
_entry.id   AF-A0A800AZG3-F1
#
_cell.length_a   1.000
_cell.length_b   1.000
_cell.length_c   1.000
_cell.angle_alpha   90.00
_cell.angle_beta   90.00
_cell.angle_gamma   90.00
#
_symmetry.space_group_name_H-M   'P 1'
#
loop_
_entity.id
_entity.type
_entity.pdbx_description
1 polymer ?
#
loop_
_entity_poly.entity_id
_entity_poly.type
_entity_poly.pdbx_seq_one_letter_code
_entity_poly.pdbx_strand_id
1 'polypeptide(L)'
;MQQELRLSNWLPTTNKEVKLRGWEELDVILFSGDAYVDHPSFGPAVIGRILESYGLRVAIVPQPSVNDNLQDFTKLGTPKLFFAVTAGVMDSMVSNYTANKWKRDKDAYTPNGDKGFRPDYATSVYSKILKDKFPDTPIVIGGIEASLRRVTHYDYWSDKLKANILTESNADLLVYGMGEQPLREIVNLLKKGVPFNSLKTIKQTAYLKDKQEILQKNKNWKDITIHSHEACLNDKKKFAANFKVIEQESNKVFGSRITQDVGNKTLVINPPYATMTEKEIDSSFDLPYTRLPHPKYNKRGPIPAFEMIKFSINIHRGCFGGCSFCTISAHQGKFIASRSQESILKEVDKVANMSDFKGYLSDIGGPSANMYKMKGKIQSICDKCVAPSCISPVICSNLDTSHKPLTELYQAVDKHPKIKKSFIGSGI
;
A
#
# COMPACT_ATOMS: atom_id res chain seq x y z
N MET A 1 9.19 -27.06 17.50
CA MET A 1 8.61 -27.83 16.40
C MET A 1 8.40 -26.88 15.24
N GLN A 2 9.19 -26.98 14.16
CA GLN A 2 8.92 -26.18 12.96
C GLN A 2 7.60 -26.68 12.37
N GLN A 3 6.62 -25.80 12.24
CA GLN A 3 5.36 -26.13 11.60
C GLN A 3 5.68 -26.45 10.13
N GLU A 4 5.41 -27.69 9.70
CA GLU A 4 5.64 -28.09 8.32
C GLU A 4 4.68 -27.28 7.43
N LEU A 5 5.23 -26.36 6.64
CA LEU A 5 4.44 -25.50 5.77
C LEU A 5 3.86 -26.32 4.61
N ARG A 6 2.54 -26.28 4.47
CA ARG A 6 1.78 -26.86 3.38
C ARG A 6 1.45 -25.76 2.37
N LEU A 7 1.23 -26.12 1.11
CA LEU A 7 0.87 -25.15 0.06
C LEU A 7 -0.37 -24.30 0.44
N SER A 8 -1.31 -24.89 1.19
CA SER A 8 -2.49 -24.20 1.73
C SER A 8 -2.17 -23.09 2.73
N ASN A 9 -0.94 -22.97 3.23
CA ASN A 9 -0.55 -21.86 4.08
C ASN A 9 -0.49 -20.55 3.30
N TRP A 10 -0.18 -20.55 2.00
CA TRP A 10 -0.19 -19.36 1.14
C TRP A 10 -1.58 -19.09 0.54
N LEU A 11 -1.85 -17.83 0.18
CA LEU A 11 -3.04 -17.51 -0.63
C LEU A 11 -2.94 -18.24 -1.98
N PRO A 12 -4.05 -18.82 -2.48
CA PRO A 12 -4.05 -19.56 -3.72
C PRO A 12 -3.74 -18.65 -4.92
N THR A 13 -2.97 -19.19 -5.86
CA THR A 13 -2.59 -18.56 -7.14
C THR A 13 -3.17 -19.29 -8.36
N THR A 14 -3.74 -20.48 -8.15
CA THR A 14 -4.34 -21.34 -9.18
C THR A 14 -5.64 -21.99 -8.71
N ASN A 15 -6.51 -22.42 -9.64
CA ASN A 15 -7.73 -23.18 -9.29
C ASN A 15 -7.45 -24.48 -8.53
N LYS A 16 -6.29 -25.11 -8.76
CA LYS A 16 -5.89 -26.30 -8.00
C LYS A 16 -5.70 -25.96 -6.52
N GLU A 17 -5.04 -24.84 -6.24
CA GLU A 17 -4.82 -24.35 -4.87
C GLU A 17 -6.12 -23.86 -4.20
N VAL A 18 -7.04 -23.26 -4.98
CA VAL A 18 -8.39 -22.92 -4.50
C VAL A 18 -9.13 -24.19 -4.05
N LYS A 19 -9.11 -25.25 -4.87
CA LYS A 19 -9.71 -26.56 -4.53
C LYS A 19 -9.03 -27.24 -3.35
N LEU A 20 -7.70 -27.10 -3.19
CA LEU A 20 -6.98 -27.60 -2.01
C LEU A 20 -7.47 -26.98 -0.69
N ARG A 21 -8.02 -25.77 -0.75
CA ARG A 21 -8.65 -25.09 0.40
C ARG A 21 -10.14 -25.40 0.56
N GLY A 22 -10.70 -26.26 -0.29
CA GLY A 22 -12.13 -26.63 -0.28
C GLY A 22 -13.05 -25.49 -0.74
N TRP A 23 -12.53 -24.54 -1.53
CA TRP A 23 -13.30 -23.39 -2.02
C TRP A 23 -13.83 -23.68 -3.42
N GLU A 24 -15.10 -23.33 -3.65
CA GLU A 24 -15.75 -23.43 -4.96
C GLU A 24 -15.82 -22.09 -5.71
N GLU A 25 -15.76 -20.99 -4.96
CA GLU A 25 -15.79 -19.62 -5.48
C GLU A 25 -14.83 -18.72 -4.66
N LEU A 26 -14.47 -17.58 -5.23
CA LEU A 26 -13.59 -16.58 -4.62
C LEU A 26 -14.37 -15.30 -4.35
N ASP A 27 -14.14 -14.67 -3.20
CA ASP A 27 -14.76 -13.39 -2.88
C ASP A 27 -13.99 -12.22 -3.49
N VAL A 28 -12.65 -12.31 -3.48
CA VAL A 28 -11.74 -11.30 -4.05
C VAL A 28 -10.60 -11.98 -4.81
N ILE A 29 -10.27 -11.45 -5.98
CA ILE A 29 -9.06 -11.84 -6.73
C ILE A 29 -8.15 -10.62 -6.82
N LEU A 30 -6.94 -10.73 -6.26
CA LEU A 30 -5.93 -9.69 -6.21
C LEU A 30 -4.91 -9.86 -7.34
N PHE A 31 -4.76 -8.86 -8.19
CA PHE A 31 -3.72 -8.79 -9.22
C PHE A 31 -2.57 -7.91 -8.73
N SER A 32 -1.35 -8.41 -8.87
CA SER A 32 -0.13 -7.72 -8.42
C SER A 32 0.94 -7.70 -9.51
N GLY A 33 1.66 -6.59 -9.63
CA GLY A 33 2.86 -6.50 -10.46
C GLY A 33 4.11 -7.16 -9.87
N ASP A 34 4.08 -7.64 -8.62
CA ASP A 34 5.19 -8.35 -7.96
C ASP A 34 4.99 -9.87 -8.00
N ALA A 35 6.09 -10.60 -7.85
CA ALA A 35 6.03 -11.98 -7.39
C ALA A 35 5.35 -12.08 -6.03
N TYR A 36 4.60 -13.16 -5.80
CA TYR A 36 3.94 -13.37 -4.51
C TYR A 36 4.93 -13.85 -3.45
N VAL A 37 5.32 -12.93 -2.58
CA VAL A 37 6.06 -13.21 -1.35
C VAL A 37 5.13 -12.92 -0.18
N ASP A 38 4.83 -13.95 0.62
CA ASP A 38 3.86 -13.86 1.70
C ASP A 38 4.52 -13.31 2.97
N HIS A 39 4.80 -12.00 2.96
CA HIS A 39 5.61 -11.31 3.97
C HIS A 39 4.95 -9.97 4.36
N PRO A 40 5.04 -9.52 5.64
CA PRO A 40 4.45 -8.26 6.10
C PRO A 40 5.03 -6.98 5.45
N SER A 41 6.09 -7.12 4.65
CA SER A 41 6.72 -6.01 3.90
C SER A 41 6.27 -5.97 2.44
N PHE A 42 5.49 -6.95 1.99
CA PHE A 42 4.95 -7.01 0.64
C PHE A 42 3.48 -6.60 0.69
N GLY A 43 3.20 -5.37 0.26
CA GLY A 43 1.85 -4.78 0.26
C GLY A 43 0.76 -5.73 -0.29
N PRO A 44 0.94 -6.39 -1.44
CA PRO A 44 -0.05 -7.34 -1.96
C PRO A 44 -0.36 -8.49 -0.99
N ALA A 45 0.64 -9.04 -0.30
CA ALA A 45 0.44 -10.09 0.70
C ALA A 45 -0.30 -9.54 1.93
N VAL A 46 0.07 -8.36 2.42
CA VAL A 46 -0.62 -7.70 3.54
C VAL A 46 -2.11 -7.52 3.22
N ILE A 47 -2.43 -6.97 2.06
CA ILE A 47 -3.81 -6.76 1.62
C ILE A 47 -4.57 -8.08 1.51
N GLY A 48 -3.97 -9.10 0.88
CA GLY A 48 -4.58 -10.42 0.76
C GLY A 48 -4.86 -11.08 2.12
N ARG A 49 -3.91 -11.00 3.07
CA ARG A 49 -4.05 -11.55 4.42
C ARG A 49 -5.08 -10.82 5.27
N ILE A 50 -5.21 -9.51 5.08
CA ILE A 50 -6.24 -8.73 5.76
C ILE A 50 -7.62 -9.12 5.26
N LEU A 51 -7.81 -9.22 3.94
CA LEU A 51 -9.08 -9.67 3.38
C LEU A 51 -9.42 -11.10 3.85
N GLU A 52 -8.43 -12.01 3.88
CA GLU A 52 -8.58 -13.37 4.42
C GLU A 52 -8.93 -13.37 5.91
N SER A 53 -8.34 -12.48 6.73
CA SER A 53 -8.64 -12.40 8.17
C SER A 53 -10.06 -11.89 8.47
N TYR A 54 -10.68 -11.18 7.52
CA TYR A 54 -12.11 -10.89 7.56
C TYR A 54 -12.97 -12.06 7.10
N GLY A 55 -12.41 -13.23 6.82
CA GLY A 55 -13.13 -14.43 6.39
C GLY A 55 -13.58 -14.37 4.94
N LEU A 56 -12.82 -13.71 4.07
CA LEU A 56 -13.00 -13.76 2.62
C LEU A 56 -12.11 -14.83 2.00
N ARG A 57 -12.59 -15.46 0.93
CA ARG A 57 -11.82 -16.38 0.08
C ARG A 57 -11.07 -15.57 -0.96
N VAL A 58 -9.77 -15.40 -0.74
CA VAL A 58 -8.93 -14.50 -1.53
C VAL A 58 -7.92 -15.30 -2.33
N ALA A 59 -7.77 -14.98 -3.61
CA ALA A 59 -6.68 -15.48 -4.43
C ALA A 59 -5.79 -14.32 -4.90
N ILE A 60 -4.53 -14.62 -5.23
CA ILE A 60 -3.59 -13.67 -5.79
C ILE A 60 -3.05 -14.14 -7.14
N VAL A 61 -3.11 -13.27 -8.14
CA VAL A 61 -2.49 -13.44 -9.46
C VAL A 61 -1.25 -12.54 -9.52
N PRO A 62 -0.06 -13.09 -9.19
CA PRO A 62 1.19 -12.33 -9.26
C PRO A 62 1.73 -12.32 -10.68
N GLN A 63 2.11 -11.14 -11.17
CA GLN A 63 2.74 -10.91 -12.48
C GLN A 63 1.97 -11.56 -13.64
N PRO A 64 0.68 -11.21 -13.81
CA PRO A 64 -0.10 -11.72 -14.93
C PRO A 64 0.55 -11.28 -16.25
N SER A 65 0.67 -12.20 -17.19
CA SER A 65 1.14 -11.87 -18.53
C SER A 65 0.13 -11.03 -19.29
N VAL A 66 0.58 -9.94 -19.91
CA VAL A 66 -0.24 -9.03 -20.74
C VAL A 66 0.07 -9.13 -22.23
N ASN A 67 1.04 -9.98 -22.60
CA ASN A 67 1.55 -10.12 -23.96
C ASN A 67 1.12 -11.45 -24.62
N ASP A 68 0.24 -12.21 -23.97
CA ASP A 68 -0.27 -13.50 -24.45
C ASP A 68 -1.79 -13.48 -24.64
N ASN A 69 -2.44 -14.64 -24.51
CA ASN A 69 -3.88 -14.81 -24.63
C ASN A 69 -4.68 -14.27 -23.41
N LEU A 70 -4.02 -13.63 -22.45
CA LEU A 70 -4.58 -13.06 -21.22
C LEU A 70 -5.25 -14.12 -20.31
N GLN A 71 -4.82 -15.38 -20.40
CA GLN A 71 -5.36 -16.47 -19.57
C GLN A 71 -5.19 -16.20 -18.07
N ASP A 72 -4.12 -15.50 -17.68
CA ASP A 72 -3.88 -15.15 -16.27
C ASP A 72 -5.01 -14.30 -15.66
N PHE A 73 -5.72 -13.54 -16.48
CA PHE A 73 -6.84 -12.70 -16.07
C PHE A 73 -8.16 -13.45 -15.95
N THR A 74 -8.30 -14.59 -16.63
CA THR A 74 -9.58 -15.34 -16.69
C THR A 74 -9.55 -16.67 -15.95
N LYS A 75 -8.37 -17.23 -15.69
CA LYS A 75 -8.21 -18.59 -15.15
C LYS A 75 -8.92 -18.84 -13.81
N LEU A 76 -9.04 -17.83 -12.95
CA LEU A 76 -9.67 -17.95 -11.63
C LEU A 76 -11.18 -17.61 -11.65
N GLY A 77 -11.74 -17.27 -12.81
CA GLY A 77 -13.13 -16.87 -12.95
C GLY A 77 -13.42 -15.48 -12.39
N THR A 78 -14.69 -15.26 -12.03
CA THR A 78 -15.20 -13.98 -11.54
C THR A 78 -15.32 -14.00 -10.01
N PRO A 79 -14.79 -13.00 -9.30
CA PRO A 79 -14.94 -12.91 -7.85
C PRO A 79 -16.36 -12.44 -7.48
N LYS A 80 -16.84 -12.87 -6.32
CA LYS A 80 -18.17 -12.48 -5.81
C LYS A 80 -18.29 -11.01 -5.44
N LEU A 81 -17.20 -10.40 -4.95
CA LEU A 81 -17.23 -9.01 -4.47
C LEU A 81 -16.55 -8.05 -5.44
N PHE A 82 -15.24 -8.21 -5.68
CA PHE A 82 -14.48 -7.32 -6.55
C PHE A 82 -13.11 -7.89 -6.93
N PHE A 83 -12.52 -7.35 -8.00
CA PHE A 83 -11.10 -7.47 -8.27
C PHE A 83 -10.31 -6.40 -7.51
N ALA A 84 -9.17 -6.77 -6.94
CA ALA A 84 -8.22 -5.83 -6.36
C ALA A 84 -6.97 -5.75 -7.25
N VAL A 85 -6.41 -4.56 -7.45
CA VAL A 85 -5.28 -4.36 -8.38
C VAL A 85 -4.22 -3.43 -7.78
N THR A 86 -2.96 -3.80 -7.91
CA THR A 86 -1.81 -2.97 -7.53
C THR A 86 -0.60 -3.24 -8.43
N ALA A 87 0.20 -2.20 -8.71
CA ALA A 87 1.49 -2.35 -9.36
C ALA A 87 2.52 -3.13 -8.54
N GLY A 88 2.28 -3.33 -7.23
CA GLY A 88 3.19 -4.00 -6.32
C GLY A 88 3.60 -3.11 -5.13
N VAL A 89 4.76 -3.41 -4.55
CA VAL A 89 5.41 -2.65 -3.48
C VAL A 89 5.93 -1.31 -3.99
N MET A 90 6.28 -1.22 -5.28
CA MET A 90 6.82 -0.02 -5.91
C MET A 90 6.02 0.39 -7.14
N ASP A 91 6.14 1.65 -7.55
CA ASP A 91 5.63 2.14 -8.83
C ASP A 91 6.22 1.35 -9.99
N SER A 92 5.39 0.98 -10.98
CA SER A 92 5.82 0.13 -12.09
C SER A 92 6.89 0.78 -12.96
N MET A 93 6.81 2.10 -13.14
CA MET A 93 7.79 2.83 -13.95
C MET A 93 9.13 2.95 -13.23
N VAL A 94 9.13 3.19 -11.92
CA VAL A 94 10.37 3.19 -11.10
C VAL A 94 11.01 1.80 -11.07
N SER A 95 10.20 0.74 -11.21
CA SER A 95 10.66 -0.64 -11.25
C SER A 95 11.24 -1.03 -12.60
N ASN A 96 10.71 -0.48 -13.68
CA ASN A 96 11.15 -0.78 -15.04
C ASN A 96 12.28 0.14 -15.50
N TYR A 97 12.41 1.35 -14.94
CA TYR A 97 13.36 2.36 -15.39
C TYR A 97 14.15 3.01 -14.25
N THR A 98 15.32 3.54 -14.59
CA THR A 98 16.10 4.44 -13.75
C THR A 98 15.52 5.86 -13.83
N ALA A 99 15.96 6.75 -12.93
CA ALA A 99 15.57 8.16 -12.97
C ALA A 99 15.96 8.86 -14.29
N ASN A 100 16.96 8.35 -15.01
CA ASN A 100 17.38 8.85 -16.32
C ASN A 100 16.59 8.22 -17.49
N LYS A 101 15.46 7.56 -17.22
CA LYS A 101 14.60 6.87 -18.20
C LYS A 101 15.26 5.70 -18.92
N TRP A 102 16.36 5.16 -18.40
CA TRP A 102 16.96 3.92 -18.94
C TRP A 102 16.25 2.72 -18.37
N LYS A 103 15.98 1.70 -19.20
CA LYS A 103 15.44 0.43 -18.72
C LYS A 103 16.42 -0.21 -17.73
N ARG A 104 15.90 -0.71 -16.62
CA ARG A 104 16.69 -1.47 -15.66
C ARG A 104 17.01 -2.84 -16.22
N ASP A 105 18.19 -3.34 -15.87
CA ASP A 105 18.61 -4.69 -16.26
C ASP A 105 17.99 -5.78 -15.39
N LYS A 106 17.52 -5.42 -14.19
CA LYS A 106 16.90 -6.32 -13.23
C LYS A 106 15.64 -5.70 -12.62
N ASP A 107 14.65 -6.54 -12.36
CA ASP A 107 13.49 -6.21 -11.51
C ASP A 107 13.62 -6.94 -10.17
N ALA A 108 13.80 -6.18 -9.09
CA ALA A 108 14.00 -6.74 -7.75
C ALA A 108 12.83 -7.58 -7.23
N TYR A 109 11.64 -7.41 -7.79
CA TYR A 109 10.41 -8.08 -7.34
C TYR A 109 10.00 -9.25 -8.25
N THR A 110 10.86 -9.63 -9.20
CA THR A 110 10.66 -10.77 -10.10
C THR A 110 11.61 -11.90 -9.76
N PRO A 111 11.22 -13.19 -9.90
CA PRO A 111 12.13 -14.31 -9.71
C PRO A 111 13.35 -14.18 -10.63
N ASN A 112 14.53 -14.53 -10.12
CA ASN A 112 15.84 -14.37 -10.76
C ASN A 112 16.22 -12.91 -11.11
N GLY A 113 15.39 -11.93 -10.74
CA GLY A 113 15.58 -10.55 -11.16
C GLY A 113 15.21 -10.29 -12.63
N ASP A 114 14.49 -11.21 -13.27
CA ASP A 114 14.15 -11.13 -14.69
C ASP A 114 13.31 -9.86 -14.99
N LYS A 115 13.50 -9.24 -16.15
CA LYS A 115 12.75 -8.06 -16.58
C LYS A 115 11.60 -8.42 -17.52
N GLY A 116 10.60 -7.54 -17.60
CA GLY A 116 9.50 -7.65 -18.58
C GLY A 116 8.23 -8.35 -18.06
N PHE A 117 8.20 -8.80 -16.80
CA PHE A 117 7.01 -9.39 -16.18
C PHE A 117 6.00 -8.33 -15.70
N ARG A 118 6.45 -7.11 -15.43
CA ARG A 118 5.61 -5.98 -15.04
C ARG A 118 5.49 -4.99 -16.20
N PRO A 119 4.28 -4.74 -16.72
CA PRO A 119 4.09 -3.70 -17.72
C PRO A 119 4.23 -2.32 -17.09
N ASP A 120 4.57 -1.34 -17.94
CA ASP A 120 4.51 0.07 -17.59
C ASP A 120 3.08 0.46 -17.24
N TYR A 121 2.89 1.29 -16.20
CA TYR A 121 1.57 1.68 -15.69
C TYR A 121 0.72 0.46 -15.28
N ALA A 122 1.35 -0.52 -14.63
CA ALA A 122 0.77 -1.83 -14.34
C ALA A 122 -0.64 -1.78 -13.75
N THR A 123 -0.90 -0.86 -12.80
CA THR A 123 -2.24 -0.72 -12.19
C THR A 123 -3.31 -0.43 -13.24
N SER A 124 -3.04 0.53 -14.13
CA SER A 124 -3.98 0.92 -15.18
C SER A 124 -4.11 -0.16 -16.26
N VAL A 125 -3.01 -0.81 -16.64
CA VAL A 125 -3.02 -1.90 -17.64
C VAL A 125 -3.86 -3.07 -17.14
N TYR A 126 -3.59 -3.56 -15.92
CA TYR A 126 -4.34 -4.68 -15.35
C TYR A 126 -5.81 -4.34 -15.15
N SER A 127 -6.11 -3.14 -14.65
CA SER A 127 -7.49 -2.68 -14.44
C SER A 127 -8.29 -2.64 -15.76
N LYS A 128 -7.71 -2.12 -16.85
CA LYS A 128 -8.38 -2.10 -18.16
C LYS A 128 -8.68 -3.49 -18.68
N ILE A 129 -7.68 -4.39 -18.64
CA ILE A 129 -7.86 -5.77 -19.09
C ILE A 129 -8.99 -6.44 -18.30
N LEU A 130 -9.03 -6.24 -16.98
CA LEU A 130 -10.11 -6.77 -16.14
C LEU A 130 -11.45 -6.15 -16.46
N LYS A 131 -11.52 -4.83 -16.68
CA LYS A 131 -12.77 -4.14 -17.02
C LYS A 131 -13.30 -4.58 -18.38
N ASP A 132 -12.43 -4.84 -19.35
CA ASP A 132 -12.81 -5.34 -20.67
C ASP A 132 -13.32 -6.79 -20.62
N LYS A 133 -12.72 -7.64 -19.78
CA LYS A 133 -13.12 -9.05 -19.61
C LYS A 133 -14.34 -9.22 -18.71
N PHE A 134 -14.51 -8.35 -17.72
CA PHE A 134 -15.51 -8.43 -16.66
C PHE A 134 -16.14 -7.05 -16.39
N PRO A 135 -16.91 -6.51 -17.35
CA PRO A 135 -17.42 -5.13 -17.28
C PRO A 135 -18.26 -4.85 -16.03
N ASP A 136 -19.03 -5.84 -15.59
CA ASP A 136 -19.94 -5.71 -14.44
C ASP A 136 -19.27 -5.95 -13.09
N THR A 137 -18.02 -6.44 -13.07
CA THR A 137 -17.31 -6.72 -11.82
C THR A 137 -16.60 -5.46 -11.33
N PRO A 138 -16.81 -5.06 -10.06
CA PRO A 138 -16.10 -3.91 -9.51
C PRO A 138 -14.59 -4.14 -9.40
N ILE A 139 -13.83 -3.06 -9.60
CA ILE A 139 -12.37 -3.04 -9.50
C ILE A 139 -11.94 -2.00 -8.45
N VAL A 140 -11.21 -2.48 -7.44
CA VAL A 140 -10.56 -1.66 -6.42
C VAL A 140 -9.06 -1.57 -6.73
N ILE A 141 -8.55 -0.36 -6.93
CA ILE A 141 -7.11 -0.12 -7.12
C ILE A 141 -6.46 0.47 -5.86
N GLY A 142 -5.18 0.17 -5.64
CA GLY A 142 -4.43 0.69 -4.50
C GLY A 142 -2.91 0.60 -4.67
N GLY A 143 -2.18 0.85 -3.59
CA GLY A 143 -0.71 0.86 -3.59
C GLY A 143 -0.11 2.22 -3.95
N ILE A 144 1.23 2.30 -4.00
CA ILE A 144 1.97 3.56 -4.20
C ILE A 144 1.60 4.22 -5.54
N GLU A 145 1.60 3.45 -6.63
CA GLU A 145 1.29 3.95 -7.97
C GLU A 145 -0.09 4.61 -8.04
N ALA A 146 -1.13 3.91 -7.55
CA ALA A 146 -2.49 4.45 -7.52
C ALA A 146 -2.60 5.66 -6.60
N SER A 147 -2.04 5.55 -5.38
CA SER A 147 -2.13 6.61 -4.37
C SER A 147 -1.54 7.91 -4.86
N LEU A 148 -0.35 7.89 -5.44
CA LEU A 148 0.36 9.11 -5.85
C LEU A 148 -0.20 9.74 -7.13
N ARG A 149 -0.94 8.96 -7.94
CA ARG A 149 -1.59 9.41 -9.18
C ARG A 149 -3.09 9.66 -9.03
N ARG A 150 -3.57 9.80 -7.79
CA ARG A 150 -5.00 9.95 -7.46
C ARG A 150 -5.63 11.26 -7.92
N VAL A 151 -4.83 12.27 -8.28
CA VAL A 151 -5.27 13.55 -8.85
C VAL A 151 -4.57 13.80 -10.19
N THR A 152 -4.88 14.91 -10.86
CA THR A 152 -4.02 15.45 -11.92
C THR A 152 -2.57 15.52 -11.42
N HIS A 153 -1.67 14.87 -12.14
CA HIS A 153 -0.28 14.72 -11.75
C HIS A 153 0.65 14.92 -12.94
N TYR A 154 1.88 15.33 -12.68
CA TYR A 154 2.93 15.36 -13.69
C TYR A 154 3.54 13.97 -13.83
N ASP A 155 3.43 13.40 -15.02
CA ASP A 155 4.03 12.13 -15.37
C ASP A 155 5.38 12.37 -16.02
N TYR A 156 6.44 12.18 -15.22
CA TYR A 156 7.83 12.39 -15.64
C TYR A 156 8.20 11.60 -16.90
N TRP A 157 7.64 10.40 -17.06
CA TRP A 157 8.01 9.48 -18.13
C TRP A 157 7.55 9.98 -19.50
N SER A 158 6.27 10.35 -19.63
CA SER A 158 5.71 10.93 -20.86
C SER A 158 5.77 12.46 -20.93
N ASP A 159 6.39 13.11 -19.94
CA ASP A 159 6.61 14.56 -19.86
C ASP A 159 5.35 15.39 -20.07
N LYS A 160 4.27 15.00 -19.39
CA LYS A 160 2.97 15.70 -19.47
C LYS A 160 2.20 15.61 -18.18
N LEU A 161 1.24 16.52 -18.02
CA LEU A 161 0.20 16.35 -17.00
C LEU A 161 -0.78 15.27 -17.46
N LYS A 162 -1.00 14.28 -16.60
CA LYS A 162 -2.03 13.25 -16.77
C LYS A 162 -3.20 13.55 -15.85
N ALA A 163 -4.37 13.04 -16.22
CA ALA A 163 -5.54 13.02 -15.36
C ALA A 163 -5.30 12.11 -14.14
N ASN A 164 -6.31 11.96 -13.30
CA ASN A 164 -6.24 11.01 -12.18
C ASN A 164 -6.26 9.56 -12.68
N ILE A 165 -5.66 8.65 -11.92
CA ILE A 165 -5.53 7.24 -12.31
C ILE A 165 -6.88 6.51 -12.44
N LEU A 166 -7.95 6.94 -11.74
CA LEU A 166 -9.28 6.32 -11.91
C LEU A 166 -9.81 6.57 -13.33
N THR A 167 -9.59 7.78 -13.87
CA THR A 167 -9.90 8.10 -15.27
C THR A 167 -9.04 7.27 -16.23
N GLU A 168 -7.76 7.07 -15.92
CA GLU A 168 -6.85 6.32 -16.79
C GLU A 168 -7.04 4.80 -16.72
N SER A 169 -7.57 4.25 -15.64
CA SER A 169 -7.63 2.80 -15.38
C SER A 169 -9.03 2.20 -15.52
N ASN A 170 -10.07 3.03 -15.58
CA ASN A 170 -11.49 2.62 -15.50
C ASN A 170 -11.85 1.81 -14.24
N ALA A 171 -11.06 1.94 -13.16
CA ALA A 171 -11.39 1.32 -11.89
C ALA A 171 -12.54 2.07 -11.19
N ASP A 172 -13.28 1.36 -10.34
CA ASP A 172 -14.49 1.87 -9.69
C ASP A 172 -14.21 2.58 -8.36
N LEU A 173 -13.16 2.14 -7.66
CA LEU A 173 -12.77 2.66 -6.36
C LEU A 173 -11.24 2.64 -6.22
N LEU A 174 -10.68 3.70 -5.65
CA LEU A 174 -9.27 3.78 -5.28
C LEU A 174 -9.16 3.83 -3.76
N VAL A 175 -8.23 3.06 -3.20
CA VAL A 175 -7.79 3.15 -1.81
C VAL A 175 -6.40 3.78 -1.78
N TYR A 176 -6.24 4.96 -1.17
CA TYR A 176 -4.96 5.67 -1.15
C TYR A 176 -4.22 5.54 0.18
N GLY A 177 -2.91 5.45 0.13
CA GLY A 177 -2.08 5.28 1.32
C GLY A 177 -2.25 3.90 1.94
N MET A 178 -2.38 3.84 3.26
CA MET A 178 -2.52 2.60 4.01
C MET A 178 -3.93 2.01 3.86
N GLY A 179 -4.00 0.79 3.33
CA GLY A 179 -5.24 0.17 2.88
C GLY A 179 -6.01 -0.58 3.97
N GLU A 180 -5.42 -0.78 5.15
CA GLU A 180 -5.93 -1.68 6.18
C GLU A 180 -7.30 -1.24 6.74
N GLN A 181 -7.41 0.02 7.15
CA GLN A 181 -8.65 0.60 7.67
C GLN A 181 -9.76 0.73 6.62
N PRO A 182 -9.51 1.30 5.42
CA PRO A 182 -10.55 1.41 4.40
C PRO A 182 -11.04 0.04 3.91
N LEU A 183 -10.15 -0.95 3.74
CA LEU A 183 -10.58 -2.29 3.33
C LEU A 183 -11.43 -2.98 4.40
N ARG A 184 -11.09 -2.81 5.69
CA ARG A 184 -11.94 -3.28 6.79
C ARG A 184 -13.37 -2.72 6.66
N GLU A 185 -13.50 -1.42 6.39
CA GLU A 185 -14.82 -0.78 6.24
C GLU A 185 -15.55 -1.24 4.97
N ILE A 186 -14.85 -1.33 3.83
CA ILE A 186 -15.39 -1.86 2.57
C ILE A 186 -15.96 -3.27 2.78
N VAL A 187 -15.17 -4.19 3.34
CA VAL A 187 -15.59 -5.59 3.54
C VAL A 187 -16.77 -5.67 4.51
N ASN A 188 -16.76 -4.90 5.60
CA ASN A 188 -17.85 -4.88 6.55
C ASN A 188 -19.17 -4.41 5.94
N LEU A 189 -19.13 -3.42 5.06
CA LEU A 189 -20.33 -2.93 4.36
C LEU A 189 -20.82 -3.94 3.31
N LEU A 190 -19.92 -4.48 2.50
CA LEU A 190 -20.27 -5.49 1.49
C LEU A 190 -20.88 -6.75 2.13
N LYS A 191 -20.34 -7.22 3.26
CA LYS A 191 -20.90 -8.34 4.03
C LYS A 191 -22.31 -8.06 4.58
N LYS A 192 -22.66 -6.80 4.80
CA LYS A 192 -24.01 -6.36 5.20
C LYS A 192 -24.96 -6.19 4.01
N GLY A 193 -24.52 -6.52 2.79
CA GLY A 193 -25.32 -6.40 1.58
C GLY A 193 -25.36 -4.98 1.01
N VAL A 194 -24.51 -4.06 1.47
CA VAL A 194 -24.41 -2.72 0.90
C VAL A 194 -23.85 -2.83 -0.53
N PRO A 195 -24.55 -2.32 -1.56
CA PRO A 195 -24.08 -2.41 -2.94
C PRO A 195 -22.73 -1.70 -3.14
N PHE A 196 -21.82 -2.29 -3.93
CA PHE A 196 -20.49 -1.73 -4.15
C PHE A 196 -20.52 -0.29 -4.66
N ASN A 197 -21.42 0.02 -5.59
CA ASN A 197 -21.57 1.36 -6.17
C ASN A 197 -22.00 2.44 -5.15
N SER A 198 -22.48 2.04 -3.97
CA SER A 198 -22.91 2.95 -2.90
C SER A 198 -21.81 3.24 -1.87
N LEU A 199 -20.62 2.63 -2.00
CA LEU A 199 -19.45 2.82 -1.12
C LEU A 199 -18.77 4.17 -1.37
N LYS A 200 -19.48 5.26 -1.11
CA LYS A 200 -19.09 6.64 -1.45
C LYS A 200 -18.65 7.47 -0.24
N THR A 201 -18.82 6.93 0.97
CA THR A 201 -18.58 7.63 2.25
C THR A 201 -17.53 6.96 3.13
N ILE A 202 -16.74 6.05 2.56
CA ILE A 202 -15.62 5.40 3.25
C ILE A 202 -14.42 6.34 3.24
N LYS A 203 -13.80 6.59 4.40
CA LYS A 203 -12.57 7.39 4.49
C LYS A 203 -11.45 6.76 3.67
N GLN A 204 -10.48 7.56 3.25
CA GLN A 204 -9.28 7.10 2.56
C GLN A 204 -9.56 6.36 1.23
N THR A 205 -10.69 6.70 0.61
CA THR A 205 -11.07 6.21 -0.72
C THR A 205 -11.25 7.36 -1.70
N ALA A 206 -11.13 7.08 -2.99
CA ALA A 206 -11.49 7.99 -4.05
C ALA A 206 -12.32 7.29 -5.11
N TYR A 207 -13.22 8.03 -5.76
CA TYR A 207 -14.06 7.52 -6.83
C TYR A 207 -14.38 8.64 -7.84
N LEU A 208 -14.80 8.25 -9.03
CA LEU A 208 -15.39 9.16 -10.01
C LEU A 208 -16.91 9.16 -9.89
N LYS A 209 -17.51 10.33 -10.10
CA LYS A 209 -18.95 10.52 -10.27
C LYS A 209 -19.22 11.40 -11.48
N ASP A 210 -20.42 11.34 -12.03
CA ASP A 210 -20.85 12.34 -13.01
C ASP A 210 -20.92 13.73 -12.39
N LYS A 211 -20.59 14.76 -13.18
CA LYS A 211 -20.54 16.14 -12.67
C LYS A 211 -21.90 16.61 -12.17
N GLN A 212 -22.98 16.16 -12.82
CA GLN A 212 -24.36 16.48 -12.47
C GLN A 212 -24.85 15.77 -11.20
N GLU A 213 -24.22 14.66 -10.80
CA GLU A 213 -24.63 13.93 -9.58
C GLU A 213 -24.38 14.78 -8.33
N ILE A 214 -25.34 14.77 -7.41
CA ILE A 214 -25.21 15.49 -6.14
C ILE A 214 -24.17 14.79 -5.26
N LEU A 215 -23.18 15.55 -4.80
CA LEU A 215 -22.22 15.05 -3.82
C LEU A 215 -22.92 14.80 -2.48
N GLN A 216 -22.86 13.56 -1.99
CA GLN A 216 -23.45 13.19 -0.70
C GLN A 216 -22.86 14.05 0.42
N LYS A 217 -23.73 14.70 1.22
CA LYS A 217 -23.31 15.50 2.36
C LYS A 217 -22.92 14.60 3.52
N ASN A 218 -21.76 14.83 4.12
CA ASN A 218 -21.36 14.21 5.38
C ASN A 218 -21.10 15.33 6.41
N LYS A 219 -21.89 15.38 7.48
CA LYS A 219 -21.84 16.45 8.49
C LYS A 219 -20.47 16.56 9.19
N ASN A 220 -19.68 15.49 9.17
CA ASN A 220 -18.38 15.43 9.80
C ASN A 220 -17.23 15.82 8.85
N TRP A 221 -17.50 16.07 7.58
CA TRP A 221 -16.48 16.34 6.57
C TRP A 221 -16.57 17.78 6.07
N LYS A 222 -15.40 18.37 5.84
CA LYS A 222 -15.25 19.62 5.11
C LYS A 222 -14.91 19.31 3.67
N ASP A 223 -15.46 20.09 2.75
CA ASP A 223 -15.22 19.92 1.31
C ASP A 223 -14.30 21.03 0.80
N ILE A 224 -13.33 20.65 -0.04
CA ILE A 224 -12.46 21.57 -0.78
C ILE A 224 -12.49 21.17 -2.26
N THR A 225 -12.71 22.14 -3.14
CA THR A 225 -12.58 21.94 -4.58
C THR A 225 -11.27 22.53 -5.06
N ILE A 226 -10.46 21.70 -5.69
CA ILE A 226 -9.21 22.12 -6.33
C ILE A 226 -9.45 22.40 -7.82
N HIS A 227 -8.51 23.05 -8.49
CA HIS A 227 -8.65 23.37 -9.91
C HIS A 227 -8.82 22.11 -10.77
N SER A 228 -9.65 22.20 -11.81
CA SER A 228 -9.90 21.08 -12.74
C SER A 228 -8.63 20.65 -13.49
N HIS A 229 -8.66 19.45 -14.05
CA HIS A 229 -7.57 18.96 -14.90
C HIS A 229 -7.28 19.92 -16.06
N GLU A 230 -8.33 20.37 -16.76
CA GLU A 230 -8.23 21.27 -17.91
C GLU A 230 -7.67 22.64 -17.51
N ALA A 231 -8.02 23.13 -16.31
CA ALA A 231 -7.45 24.35 -15.78
C ALA A 231 -5.95 24.20 -15.48
N CYS A 232 -5.52 23.02 -15.00
CA CYS A 232 -4.10 22.72 -14.78
C CYS A 232 -3.31 22.57 -16.08
N LEU A 233 -3.90 22.02 -17.15
CA LEU A 233 -3.27 21.92 -18.47
C LEU A 233 -2.91 23.30 -19.04
N ASN A 234 -3.77 24.30 -18.79
CA ASN A 234 -3.60 25.65 -19.31
C ASN A 234 -2.77 26.57 -18.41
N ASP A 235 -2.61 26.25 -17.12
CA ASP A 235 -1.93 27.11 -16.16
C ASP A 235 -1.14 26.32 -15.10
N LYS A 236 0.19 26.38 -15.22
CA LYS A 236 1.12 25.75 -14.27
C LYS A 236 0.98 26.24 -12.83
N LYS A 237 0.52 27.48 -12.61
CA LYS A 237 0.29 28.00 -11.25
C LYS A 237 -0.93 27.35 -10.60
N LYS A 238 -1.96 27.01 -11.38
CA LYS A 238 -3.12 26.24 -10.87
C LYS A 238 -2.72 24.81 -10.50
N PHE A 239 -1.88 24.18 -11.31
CA PHE A 239 -1.29 22.88 -10.95
C PHE A 239 -0.49 22.95 -9.64
N ALA A 240 0.39 23.95 -9.50
CA ALA A 240 1.17 24.15 -8.27
C ALA A 240 0.28 24.45 -7.05
N ALA A 241 -0.79 25.24 -7.23
CA ALA A 241 -1.76 25.53 -6.17
C ALA A 241 -2.48 24.25 -5.71
N ASN A 242 -2.90 23.39 -6.65
CA ASN A 242 -3.48 22.09 -6.32
C ASN A 242 -2.52 21.22 -5.51
N PHE A 243 -1.26 21.13 -5.94
CA PHE A 243 -0.23 20.38 -5.23
C PHE A 243 -0.09 20.83 -3.77
N LYS A 244 -0.03 22.14 -3.53
CA LYS A 244 0.01 22.71 -2.17
C LYS A 244 -1.18 22.27 -1.33
N VAL A 245 -2.41 22.35 -1.86
CA VAL A 245 -3.61 21.93 -1.13
C VAL A 245 -3.54 20.45 -0.79
N ILE A 246 -3.21 19.59 -1.76
CA ILE A 246 -3.14 18.15 -1.57
C ILE A 246 -2.10 17.79 -0.51
N GLU A 247 -0.92 18.41 -0.56
CA GLU A 247 0.16 18.18 0.40
C GLU A 247 -0.27 18.62 1.81
N GLN A 248 -0.91 19.78 1.94
CA GLN A 248 -1.41 20.26 3.23
C GLN A 248 -2.51 19.35 3.80
N GLU A 249 -3.49 18.93 2.99
CA GLU A 249 -4.55 18.03 3.45
C GLU A 249 -4.02 16.63 3.80
N SER A 250 -3.01 16.13 3.08
CA SER A 250 -2.39 14.81 3.35
C SER A 250 -1.58 14.80 4.67
N ASN A 251 -1.12 15.96 5.13
CA ASN A 251 -0.35 16.11 6.36
C ASN A 251 -1.21 16.40 7.61
N LYS A 252 -2.53 16.59 7.45
CA LYS A 252 -3.47 16.80 8.56
C LYS A 252 -3.92 15.47 9.17
N VAL A 253 -4.15 15.46 10.48
CA VAL A 253 -4.88 14.36 11.15
C VAL A 253 -6.33 14.27 10.65
N PHE A 254 -6.96 15.44 10.45
CA PHE A 254 -8.34 15.57 9.97
C PHE A 254 -8.35 16.33 8.64
N GLY A 255 -8.02 15.64 7.56
CA GLY A 255 -8.05 16.17 6.20
C GLY A 255 -9.48 16.42 5.70
N SER A 256 -9.60 17.33 4.73
CA SER A 256 -10.86 17.62 4.05
C SER A 256 -11.11 16.63 2.91
N ARG A 257 -12.37 16.48 2.50
CA ARG A 257 -12.72 15.81 1.24
C ARG A 257 -12.33 16.71 0.08
N ILE A 258 -11.57 16.19 -0.86
CA ILE A 258 -11.10 16.95 -2.03
C ILE A 258 -11.94 16.56 -3.24
N THR A 259 -12.31 17.55 -4.06
CA THR A 259 -12.95 17.34 -5.36
C THR A 259 -12.16 17.98 -6.49
N GLN A 260 -12.03 17.29 -7.62
CA GLN A 260 -11.40 17.80 -8.83
C GLN A 260 -12.22 17.41 -10.06
N ASP A 261 -12.66 18.39 -10.83
CA ASP A 261 -13.32 18.14 -12.11
C ASP A 261 -12.31 17.65 -13.16
N VAL A 262 -12.73 16.67 -13.96
CA VAL A 262 -11.97 16.11 -15.10
C VAL A 262 -12.96 15.71 -16.19
N GLY A 263 -13.00 16.48 -17.29
CA GLY A 263 -14.00 16.35 -18.34
C GLY A 263 -15.43 16.43 -17.79
N ASN A 264 -16.22 15.39 -18.03
CA ASN A 264 -17.62 15.30 -17.61
C ASN A 264 -17.80 14.66 -16.22
N LYS A 265 -16.69 14.28 -15.56
CA LYS A 265 -16.68 13.62 -14.26
C LYS A 265 -16.09 14.55 -13.19
N THR A 266 -16.41 14.25 -11.95
CA THR A 266 -15.75 14.82 -10.78
C THR A 266 -15.08 13.69 -10.00
N LEU A 267 -13.77 13.80 -9.81
CA LEU A 267 -13.03 13.00 -8.84
C LEU A 267 -13.39 13.46 -7.43
N VAL A 268 -13.72 12.52 -6.57
CA VAL A 268 -13.96 12.74 -5.14
C VAL A 268 -12.95 11.93 -4.35
N ILE A 269 -12.17 12.57 -3.47
CA ILE A 269 -11.22 11.94 -2.56
C ILE A 269 -11.73 12.17 -1.13
N ASN A 270 -12.20 11.11 -0.50
CA ASN A 270 -12.69 11.16 0.89
C ASN A 270 -11.53 11.39 1.88
N PRO A 271 -11.79 12.02 3.04
CA PRO A 271 -10.78 12.30 4.07
C PRO A 271 -9.99 11.07 4.50
N PRO A 272 -8.71 11.20 4.91
CA PRO A 272 -7.91 10.06 5.37
C PRO A 272 -8.44 9.52 6.71
N TYR A 273 -8.06 8.29 7.06
CA TYR A 273 -8.14 7.84 8.45
C TYR A 273 -7.08 8.53 9.30
N ALA A 274 -7.32 8.57 10.61
CA ALA A 274 -6.27 8.90 11.55
C ALA A 274 -5.17 7.82 11.53
N THR A 275 -4.00 8.19 12.05
CA THR A 275 -2.88 7.28 12.26
C THR A 275 -3.34 6.03 13.02
N MET A 276 -2.92 4.86 12.53
CA MET A 276 -3.29 3.58 13.16
C MET A 276 -2.83 3.57 14.62
N THR A 277 -3.69 3.04 15.48
CA THR A 277 -3.34 2.74 16.86
C THR A 277 -2.35 1.57 16.93
N GLU A 278 -1.64 1.43 18.06
CA GLU A 278 -0.68 0.31 18.29
C GLU A 278 -1.34 -1.06 18.05
N LYS A 279 -2.58 -1.25 18.55
CA LYS A 279 -3.35 -2.47 18.33
C LYS A 279 -3.68 -2.71 16.85
N GLU A 280 -4.01 -1.67 16.11
CA GLU A 280 -4.36 -1.80 14.69
C GLU A 280 -3.14 -2.14 13.84
N ILE A 281 -2.00 -1.49 14.07
CA ILE A 281 -0.78 -1.82 13.33
C ILE A 281 -0.28 -3.22 13.70
N ASP A 282 -0.28 -3.58 14.99
CA ASP A 282 0.08 -4.94 15.43
C ASP A 282 -0.82 -5.99 14.76
N SER A 283 -2.13 -5.75 14.67
CA SER A 283 -3.06 -6.67 13.99
C SER A 283 -2.69 -6.95 12.53
N SER A 284 -2.03 -6.01 11.85
CA SER A 284 -1.57 -6.18 10.47
C SER A 284 -0.28 -6.99 10.37
N PHE A 285 0.65 -6.83 11.32
CA PHE A 285 1.94 -7.52 11.34
C PHE A 285 1.85 -8.93 11.95
N ASP A 286 0.86 -9.17 12.81
CA ASP A 286 0.66 -10.44 13.52
C ASP A 286 -0.14 -11.47 12.70
N LEU A 287 -0.61 -11.12 11.50
CA LEU A 287 -1.29 -12.04 10.58
C LEU A 287 -0.40 -13.26 10.24
N PRO A 288 -0.99 -14.41 9.84
CA PRO A 288 -0.28 -15.67 9.67
C PRO A 288 0.53 -15.73 8.36
N TYR A 289 1.50 -14.82 8.21
CA TYR A 289 2.45 -14.83 7.10
C TYR A 289 3.39 -16.03 7.20
N THR A 290 3.66 -16.68 6.07
CA THR A 290 4.72 -17.70 5.97
C THR A 290 6.11 -17.07 5.99
N ARG A 291 6.20 -15.77 5.66
CA ARG A 291 7.44 -15.01 5.41
C ARG A 291 8.29 -15.59 4.27
N LEU A 292 7.69 -16.35 3.36
CA LEU A 292 8.39 -17.01 2.27
C LEU A 292 7.75 -16.70 0.91
N PRO A 293 8.54 -16.68 -0.18
CA PRO A 293 8.02 -16.73 -1.53
C PRO A 293 7.07 -17.91 -1.72
N HIS A 294 6.06 -17.74 -2.58
CA HIS A 294 5.19 -18.84 -2.95
C HIS A 294 6.00 -20.00 -3.57
N PRO A 295 5.75 -21.28 -3.20
CA PRO A 295 6.54 -22.43 -3.67
C PRO A 295 6.64 -22.60 -5.19
N LYS A 296 5.73 -21.96 -5.95
CA LYS A 296 5.79 -21.89 -7.42
C LYS A 296 7.10 -21.32 -7.97
N TYR A 297 7.86 -20.58 -7.16
CA TYR A 297 9.11 -19.94 -7.57
C TYR A 297 10.37 -20.78 -7.28
N ASN A 298 10.27 -21.94 -6.63
CA ASN A 298 11.42 -22.74 -6.19
C ASN A 298 12.42 -23.09 -7.31
N LYS A 299 11.97 -23.15 -8.57
CA LYS A 299 12.80 -23.44 -9.75
C LYS A 299 13.07 -22.22 -10.64
N ARG A 300 12.76 -21.01 -10.15
CA ARG A 300 12.84 -19.75 -10.91
C ARG A 300 13.87 -18.76 -10.36
N GLY A 301 14.78 -19.22 -9.50
CA GLY A 301 15.80 -18.38 -8.88
C GLY A 301 15.28 -17.51 -7.72
N PRO A 302 16.19 -16.78 -7.05
CA PRO A 302 15.85 -15.94 -5.90
C PRO A 302 15.03 -14.72 -6.33
N ILE A 303 14.21 -14.18 -5.43
CA ILE A 303 13.56 -12.88 -5.62
C ILE A 303 14.43 -11.85 -4.89
N PRO A 304 15.15 -10.94 -5.58
CA PRO A 304 16.15 -10.07 -4.94
C PRO A 304 15.61 -9.24 -3.77
N ALA A 305 14.39 -8.71 -3.88
CA ALA A 305 13.74 -7.95 -2.82
C ALA A 305 13.49 -8.82 -1.58
N PHE A 306 13.10 -10.09 -1.75
CA PHE A 306 12.92 -11.01 -0.64
C PHE A 306 14.23 -11.32 0.08
N GLU A 307 15.31 -11.60 -0.68
CA GLU A 307 16.62 -11.89 -0.08
C GLU A 307 17.14 -10.74 0.79
N MET A 308 16.84 -9.49 0.41
CA MET A 308 17.20 -8.31 1.17
C MET A 308 16.43 -8.20 2.51
N ILE A 309 15.14 -8.54 2.50
CA ILE A 309 14.21 -8.21 3.59
C ILE A 309 13.85 -9.38 4.51
N LYS A 310 14.18 -10.64 4.15
CA LYS A 310 13.69 -11.83 4.88
C LYS A 310 14.02 -11.84 6.38
N PHE A 311 15.13 -11.22 6.76
CA PHE A 311 15.58 -11.04 8.15
C PHE A 311 15.47 -9.60 8.67
N SER A 312 14.68 -8.76 8.00
CA SER A 312 14.34 -7.41 8.44
C SER A 312 13.05 -7.42 9.27
N ILE A 313 13.00 -6.54 10.26
CA ILE A 313 11.86 -6.32 11.15
C ILE A 313 11.45 -4.84 11.05
N ASN A 314 10.23 -4.59 10.60
CA ASN A 314 9.68 -3.23 10.54
C ASN A 314 9.02 -2.86 11.88
N ILE A 315 9.41 -1.76 12.52
CA ILE A 315 8.95 -1.39 13.87
C ILE A 315 7.88 -0.28 13.87
N HIS A 316 7.77 0.49 12.78
CA HIS A 316 6.77 1.54 12.62
C HIS A 316 6.53 1.89 11.15
N ARG A 317 5.46 2.66 10.92
CA ARG A 317 5.13 3.31 9.65
C ARG A 317 4.94 4.81 9.84
N GLY A 318 5.03 5.54 8.73
CA GLY A 318 4.97 6.99 8.69
C GLY A 318 6.33 7.66 8.90
N CYS A 319 6.44 8.93 8.48
CA CYS A 319 7.64 9.73 8.63
C CYS A 319 7.31 11.22 8.65
N PHE A 320 7.72 11.93 9.70
CA PHE A 320 7.48 13.37 9.84
C PHE A 320 8.60 14.25 9.25
N GLY A 321 9.51 13.66 8.47
CA GLY A 321 10.65 14.37 7.87
C GLY A 321 10.24 15.38 6.81
N GLY A 322 9.24 15.06 5.97
CA GLY A 322 8.73 15.95 4.93
C GLY A 322 9.74 16.23 3.80
N CYS A 323 10.66 15.29 3.52
CA CYS A 323 11.65 15.45 2.46
C CYS A 323 10.99 15.52 1.08
N SER A 324 11.34 16.52 0.27
CA SER A 324 10.72 16.77 -1.04
C SER A 324 10.91 15.65 -2.07
N PHE A 325 11.94 14.81 -1.90
CA PHE A 325 12.23 13.67 -2.76
C PHE A 325 11.56 12.37 -2.30
N CYS A 326 10.91 12.37 -1.14
CA CYS A 326 10.41 11.17 -0.49
C CYS A 326 8.89 11.10 -0.52
N THR A 327 8.35 9.93 -0.85
CA THR A 327 6.90 9.71 -0.94
C THR A 327 6.29 9.09 0.32
N ILE A 328 7.10 8.81 1.35
CA ILE A 328 6.65 8.14 2.58
C ILE A 328 5.54 8.95 3.27
N SER A 329 5.72 10.26 3.48
CA SER A 329 4.68 11.08 4.13
C SER A 329 3.40 11.11 3.29
N ALA A 330 3.52 11.21 1.97
CA ALA A 330 2.38 11.24 1.05
C ALA A 330 1.61 9.91 0.96
N HIS A 331 2.26 8.78 1.26
CA HIS A 331 1.65 7.44 1.18
C HIS A 331 1.30 6.86 2.56
N GLN A 332 2.24 6.84 3.50
CA GLN A 332 2.04 6.27 4.85
C GLN A 332 1.54 7.30 5.86
N GLY A 333 1.66 8.60 5.55
CA GLY A 333 1.32 9.68 6.46
C GLY A 333 2.53 10.24 7.21
N LYS A 334 2.35 11.47 7.69
CA LYS A 334 3.34 12.20 8.48
C LYS A 334 3.55 11.63 9.87
N PHE A 335 2.48 11.15 10.50
CA PHE A 335 2.47 10.71 11.89
C PHE A 335 2.88 9.24 12.02
N ILE A 336 3.55 8.91 13.14
CA ILE A 336 4.13 7.59 13.34
C ILE A 336 3.09 6.62 13.92
N ALA A 337 2.82 5.54 13.19
CA ALA A 337 2.13 4.37 13.72
C ALA A 337 3.20 3.36 14.17
N SER A 338 3.39 3.19 15.48
CA SER A 338 4.40 2.28 16.04
C SER A 338 3.78 0.97 16.47
N ARG A 339 4.46 -0.13 16.19
CA ARG A 339 4.11 -1.44 16.74
C ARG A 339 4.41 -1.51 18.22
N SER A 340 3.76 -2.43 18.92
CA SER A 340 4.17 -2.74 20.29
C SER A 340 5.52 -3.48 20.29
N GLN A 341 6.27 -3.30 21.37
CA GLN A 341 7.47 -4.09 21.61
C GLN A 341 7.16 -5.59 21.64
N GLU A 342 5.98 -5.97 22.15
CA GLU A 342 5.56 -7.37 22.20
C GLU A 342 5.39 -7.98 20.80
N SER A 343 4.66 -7.30 19.89
CA SER A 343 4.52 -7.76 18.50
C SER A 343 5.87 -7.86 17.80
N ILE A 344 6.74 -6.87 18.00
CA ILE A 344 8.10 -6.86 17.41
C ILE A 344 8.90 -8.06 17.91
N LEU A 345 8.93 -8.31 19.23
CA LEU A 345 9.69 -9.44 19.81
C LEU A 345 9.13 -10.80 19.38
N LYS A 346 7.81 -10.93 19.19
CA LYS A 346 7.20 -12.14 18.60
C LYS A 346 7.68 -12.38 17.18
N GLU A 347 7.82 -11.35 16.36
CA GLU A 347 8.36 -11.48 15.01
C GLU A 347 9.86 -11.79 15.01
N VAL A 348 10.62 -11.17 15.91
CA VAL A 348 12.04 -11.49 16.12
C VAL A 348 12.21 -12.97 16.46
N ASP A 349 11.42 -13.52 17.38
CA ASP A 349 11.47 -14.96 17.71
C ASP A 349 11.12 -15.83 16.48
N LYS A 350 10.07 -15.47 15.72
CA LYS A 350 9.74 -16.18 14.47
C LYS A 350 10.91 -16.20 13.49
N VAL A 351 11.53 -15.04 13.24
CA VAL A 351 12.68 -14.91 12.33
C VAL A 351 13.89 -15.68 12.86
N ALA A 352 14.16 -15.61 14.17
CA ALA A 352 15.25 -16.31 14.81
C ALA A 352 15.11 -17.85 14.77
N ASN A 353 13.90 -18.36 14.53
CA ASN A 353 13.59 -19.78 14.37
C ASN A 353 13.53 -20.25 12.89
N MET A 354 13.77 -19.36 11.92
CA MET A 354 13.90 -19.74 10.51
C MET A 354 15.16 -20.59 10.28
N SER A 355 15.07 -21.60 9.42
CA SER A 355 16.16 -22.57 9.20
C SER A 355 17.43 -21.97 8.60
N ASP A 356 17.30 -20.91 7.80
CA ASP A 356 18.40 -20.23 7.14
C ASP A 356 18.94 -19.03 7.94
N PHE A 357 18.35 -18.72 9.11
CA PHE A 357 18.80 -17.62 9.95
C PHE A 357 20.13 -17.93 10.66
N LYS A 358 21.06 -16.96 10.66
CA LYS A 358 22.43 -17.13 11.19
C LYS A 358 22.74 -16.27 12.43
N GLY A 359 21.73 -15.61 12.99
CA GLY A 359 21.87 -14.72 14.14
C GLY A 359 21.98 -13.23 13.80
N TYR A 360 21.80 -12.84 12.54
CA TYR A 360 21.96 -11.45 12.10
C TYR A 360 20.65 -10.92 11.55
N LEU A 361 20.05 -9.94 12.22
CA LEU A 361 18.92 -9.19 11.68
C LEU A 361 19.45 -8.14 10.71
N SER A 362 19.02 -8.18 9.45
CA SER A 362 19.54 -7.28 8.41
C SER A 362 19.10 -5.84 8.60
N ASP A 363 17.97 -5.64 9.28
CA ASP A 363 17.44 -4.32 9.63
C ASP A 363 16.42 -4.44 10.77
N ILE A 364 16.47 -3.53 11.74
CA ILE A 364 15.40 -3.26 12.70
C ILE A 364 15.06 -1.79 12.59
N GLY A 365 14.05 -1.48 11.81
CA GLY A 365 13.80 -0.12 11.40
C GLY A 365 12.44 0.09 10.80
N GLY A 366 12.31 1.10 9.97
CA GLY A 366 11.06 1.44 9.32
C GLY A 366 11.32 2.37 8.15
N PRO A 367 10.32 3.15 7.74
CA PRO A 367 10.52 4.21 6.74
C PRO A 367 11.58 5.24 7.19
N SER A 368 11.82 5.35 8.50
CA SER A 368 12.90 6.12 9.11
C SER A 368 13.61 5.25 10.18
N ALA A 369 14.89 5.51 10.44
CA ALA A 369 15.68 4.71 11.37
C ALA A 369 15.34 4.95 12.84
N ASN A 370 14.87 6.15 13.19
CA ASN A 370 14.91 6.63 14.58
C ASN A 370 13.58 7.20 15.12
N MET A 371 12.47 7.08 14.39
CA MET A 371 11.20 7.72 14.77
C MET A 371 10.24 6.83 15.60
N TYR A 372 10.65 5.63 15.97
CA TYR A 372 9.81 4.70 16.72
C TYR A 372 9.27 5.33 18.02
N LYS A 373 7.94 5.28 18.18
CA LYS A 373 7.14 5.89 19.26
C LYS A 373 7.22 7.42 19.40
N MET A 374 7.93 8.11 18.50
CA MET A 374 7.96 9.58 18.51
C MET A 374 6.63 10.18 18.05
N LYS A 375 6.16 11.19 18.79
CA LYS A 375 4.90 11.90 18.52
C LYS A 375 4.93 13.31 19.10
N GLY A 376 3.87 14.08 18.86
CA GLY A 376 3.69 15.34 19.56
C GLY A 376 3.39 15.15 21.05
N LYS A 377 3.95 16.00 21.89
CA LYS A 377 3.71 16.05 23.35
C LYS A 377 2.25 16.39 23.65
N ILE A 378 1.66 17.31 22.87
CA ILE A 378 0.27 17.77 23.00
C ILE A 378 -0.49 17.46 21.71
N GLN A 379 -1.47 16.57 21.80
CA GLN A 379 -2.24 16.08 20.63
C GLN A 379 -3.06 17.18 19.94
N SER A 380 -3.69 18.06 20.72
CA SER A 380 -4.55 19.13 20.19
C SER A 380 -3.81 20.15 19.30
N ILE A 381 -2.48 20.26 19.44
CA ILE A 381 -1.62 21.04 18.55
C ILE A 381 -1.40 20.27 17.24
N CYS A 382 -1.12 18.97 17.32
CA CYS A 382 -0.96 18.10 16.15
C CYS A 382 -2.23 18.02 15.31
N ASP A 383 -3.40 17.96 15.94
CA ASP A 383 -4.71 17.89 15.28
C ASP A 383 -5.00 19.09 14.37
N LYS A 384 -4.38 20.25 14.64
CA LYS A 384 -4.52 21.49 13.87
C LYS A 384 -3.33 21.76 12.95
N CYS A 385 -2.30 20.92 12.99
CA CYS A 385 -1.06 21.13 12.26
C CYS A 385 -1.24 20.89 10.76
N VAL A 386 -0.71 21.80 9.94
CA VAL A 386 -0.69 21.69 8.47
C VAL A 386 0.72 21.67 7.88
N ALA A 387 1.74 21.69 8.75
CA ALA A 387 3.13 21.73 8.32
C ALA A 387 3.54 20.39 7.68
N PRO A 388 4.29 20.40 6.58
CA PRO A 388 4.73 19.16 5.91
C PRO A 388 5.82 18.41 6.67
N SER A 389 6.59 19.11 7.53
CA SER A 389 7.67 18.55 8.32
C SER A 389 7.55 18.94 9.78
N CYS A 390 8.02 18.07 10.68
CA CYS A 390 8.21 18.40 12.10
C CYS A 390 9.66 18.80 12.43
N ILE A 391 10.60 18.65 11.49
CA ILE A 391 12.04 18.86 11.73
C ILE A 391 12.65 19.95 10.84
N SER A 392 11.89 20.50 9.89
CA SER A 392 12.34 21.52 8.95
C SER A 392 11.28 22.61 8.73
N PRO A 393 11.67 23.89 8.57
CA PRO A 393 13.04 24.42 8.68
C PRO A 393 13.53 24.54 10.13
N VAL A 394 12.61 24.43 11.09
CA VAL A 394 12.90 24.44 12.53
C VAL A 394 12.20 23.25 13.16
N ILE A 395 12.85 22.63 14.14
CA ILE A 395 12.26 21.51 14.89
C ILE A 395 11.03 22.01 15.64
N CYS A 396 9.91 21.32 15.45
CA CYS A 396 8.65 21.63 16.13
C CYS A 396 8.83 21.50 17.64
N SER A 397 8.51 22.56 18.39
CA SER A 397 8.60 22.58 19.87
C SER A 397 7.72 21.52 20.55
N ASN A 398 6.64 21.12 19.87
CA ASN A 398 5.73 20.07 20.33
C ASN A 398 6.24 18.66 20.05
N LEU A 399 7.30 18.44 19.27
CA LEU A 399 7.80 17.10 18.98
C LEU A 399 8.52 16.51 20.20
N ASP A 400 8.18 15.28 20.58
CA ASP A 400 8.99 14.46 21.47
C ASP A 400 10.17 13.86 20.69
N THR A 401 11.38 14.18 21.13
CA THR A 401 12.65 13.76 20.50
C THR A 401 13.37 12.67 21.29
N SER A 402 12.71 12.08 22.29
CA SER A 402 13.26 10.99 23.08
C SER A 402 13.41 9.71 22.26
N HIS A 403 14.62 9.16 22.23
CA HIS A 403 14.93 7.86 21.62
C HIS A 403 14.82 6.71 22.62
N LYS A 404 14.45 6.99 23.88
CA LYS A 404 14.41 5.98 24.96
C LYS A 404 13.60 4.73 24.56
N PRO A 405 12.38 4.83 23.99
CA PRO A 405 11.61 3.64 23.61
C PRO A 405 12.30 2.79 22.54
N LEU A 406 13.03 3.42 21.61
CA LEU A 406 13.78 2.72 20.58
C LEU A 406 14.99 2.00 21.15
N THR A 407 15.75 2.65 22.03
CA THR A 407 16.90 2.02 22.67
C THR A 407 16.49 0.88 23.61
N GLU A 408 15.36 1.00 24.31
CA GLU A 408 14.80 -0.08 25.14
C GLU A 408 14.38 -1.28 24.28
N LEU A 409 13.77 -1.03 23.11
CA LEU A 409 13.45 -2.07 22.15
C LEU A 409 14.72 -2.79 21.67
N TYR A 410 15.76 -2.05 21.27
CA TYR A 410 17.03 -2.66 20.84
C TYR A 410 17.65 -3.53 21.93
N GLN A 411 17.70 -3.05 23.17
CA GLN A 411 18.17 -3.84 24.30
C GLN A 411 17.32 -5.10 24.54
N ALA A 412 16.01 -5.04 24.30
CA ALA A 412 15.14 -6.21 24.41
C ALA A 412 15.40 -7.23 23.29
N VAL A 413 15.67 -6.77 22.07
CA VAL A 413 16.06 -7.64 20.95
C VAL A 413 17.42 -8.28 21.18
N ASP A 414 18.41 -7.53 21.67
CA ASP A 414 19.77 -8.02 21.92
C ASP A 414 19.82 -9.07 23.04
N LYS A 415 18.83 -9.09 23.95
CA LYS A 415 18.68 -10.14 24.97
C LYS A 415 18.21 -11.48 24.40
N HIS A 416 17.72 -11.52 23.16
CA HIS A 416 17.21 -12.75 22.56
C HIS A 416 18.39 -13.71 22.25
N PRO A 417 18.40 -14.95 22.78
CA PRO A 417 19.60 -15.80 22.80
C PRO A 417 20.09 -16.25 21.41
N LYS A 418 19.22 -16.18 20.41
CA LYS A 418 19.55 -16.51 19.01
C LYS A 418 20.01 -15.32 18.17
N ILE A 419 19.95 -14.09 18.71
CA ILE A 419 20.42 -12.89 18.04
C ILE A 419 21.88 -12.64 18.42
N LYS A 420 22.75 -12.49 17.43
CA LYS A 420 24.16 -12.13 17.58
C LYS A 420 24.38 -10.64 17.34
N LYS A 421 23.71 -10.09 16.33
CA LYS A 421 23.81 -8.68 15.96
C LYS A 421 22.58 -8.22 15.19
N SER A 422 22.19 -6.99 15.47
CA SER A 422 21.12 -6.27 14.79
C SER A 422 21.73 -5.12 13.99
N PHE A 423 21.32 -4.95 12.74
CA PHE A 423 21.72 -3.82 11.91
C PHE A 423 20.58 -2.83 11.75
N ILE A 424 20.93 -1.58 11.39
CA ILE A 424 19.99 -0.55 10.94
C ILE A 424 20.40 -0.24 9.50
N GLY A 425 19.64 -0.75 8.55
CA GLY A 425 19.89 -0.65 7.11
C GLY A 425 18.89 0.25 6.38
N SER A 426 17.82 0.69 7.05
CA SER A 426 16.78 1.53 6.45
C SER A 426 16.65 2.90 7.14
N GLY A 427 16.21 3.91 6.38
CA GLY A 427 15.73 5.18 6.92
C GLY A 427 16.77 6.11 7.57
N ILE A 428 18.05 5.99 7.17
CA ILE A 428 19.18 6.84 7.61
C ILE A 428 19.18 8.17 6.85
#